data_AF-A0A9P9TSP3-F1
#
_entry.id   AF-A0A9P9TSP3-F1
#
_cell.length_a   1.000
_cell.length_b   1.000
_cell.length_c   1.000
_cell.angle_alpha   90.00
_cell.angle_beta   90.00
_cell.angle_gamma   90.00
#
_symmetry.space_group_name_H-M   'P 1'
#
loop_
_entity.id
_entity.type
_entity.pdbx_description
1 polymer ?
#
loop_
_entity_poly.entity_id
_entity_poly.type
_entity_poly.pdbx_seq_one_letter_code
_entity_poly.pdbx_strand_id
1 'polypeptide(L)'
;MKAFLIITLLVSVAISQNPVLSFDCASIPEVCTNMCWGVHCTSGTFSGTLTADPGASSSVKAARRRAAGCLPSPNQCSNTAAGPNQGQGLNCDEFPFASTREADQGGQNIRCVPTTQNSQQGGTINGFYRSTGIAAGTAFDLAFLTPTAARYCVNQAPAGGGAVCGNDGKIFNKNVLAPDAAAWTPRSKRVEAITPMYLYETERGEQVSSASLFEVGRELWKFVPRNDTLGKISFAARSADMGGDDDLDLELVVDRVLKRLE
;
A
#
# COMPACT_ATOMS: atom_id res chain seq x y z
N MET A 1 30.18 -58.49 -1.54
CA MET A 1 30.14 -57.01 -1.49
C MET A 1 28.67 -56.61 -1.35
N LYS A 2 28.26 -56.04 -0.21
CA LYS A 2 26.86 -55.62 0.04
C LYS A 2 26.74 -54.14 -0.32
N ALA A 3 25.98 -53.83 -1.37
CA ALA A 3 25.68 -52.46 -1.76
C ALA A 3 24.65 -51.87 -0.79
N PHE A 4 25.03 -50.80 -0.10
CA PHE A 4 24.11 -49.98 0.70
C PHE A 4 23.43 -48.97 -0.23
N LEU A 5 22.12 -49.12 -0.40
CA LEU A 5 21.27 -48.15 -1.09
C LEU A 5 20.96 -47.02 -0.10
N ILE A 6 21.56 -45.85 -0.28
CA ILE A 6 21.22 -44.64 0.49
C ILE A 6 20.02 -43.99 -0.19
N ILE A 7 18.85 -44.09 0.43
CA ILE A 7 17.65 -43.35 0.03
C ILE A 7 17.71 -41.98 0.70
N THR A 8 18.10 -40.95 -0.06
CA THR A 8 18.07 -39.56 0.40
C THR A 8 16.63 -39.04 0.32
N LEU A 9 15.94 -38.98 1.46
CA LEU A 9 14.61 -38.37 1.56
C LEU A 9 14.76 -36.85 1.41
N LEU A 10 14.42 -36.30 0.24
CA LEU A 10 14.30 -34.86 0.04
C LEU A 10 13.03 -34.38 0.76
N VAL A 11 13.19 -33.86 1.99
CA VAL A 11 12.13 -33.11 2.66
C VAL A 11 12.09 -31.72 2.02
N SER A 12 11.13 -31.50 1.13
CA SER A 12 10.84 -30.17 0.60
C SER A 12 10.31 -29.30 1.73
N VAL A 13 11.17 -28.45 2.30
CA VAL A 13 10.72 -27.35 3.15
C VAL A 13 10.02 -26.36 2.21
N ALA A 14 8.69 -26.37 2.20
CA ALA A 14 7.93 -25.32 1.55
C ALA A 14 8.24 -24.01 2.31
N ILE A 15 9.05 -23.15 1.71
CA ILE A 15 9.23 -21.80 2.21
C ILE A 15 7.89 -21.10 1.96
N SER A 16 7.07 -20.96 3.01
CA SER A 16 5.83 -20.20 2.93
C SER A 16 6.19 -18.74 2.68
N GLN A 17 6.06 -18.29 1.45
CA GLN A 17 6.17 -16.88 1.12
C GLN A 17 5.01 -16.11 1.77
N ASN A 18 5.22 -14.86 2.18
CA ASN A 18 4.18 -14.01 2.76
C ASN A 18 2.97 -13.88 1.80
N PRO A 19 1.71 -13.73 2.20
CA PRO A 19 0.66 -13.33 1.25
C PRO A 19 0.94 -11.92 0.70
N VAL A 20 0.46 -11.61 -0.51
CA VAL A 20 0.63 -10.29 -1.16
C VAL A 20 -0.70 -9.57 -1.27
N LEU A 21 -0.81 -8.39 -0.65
CA LEU A 21 -1.94 -7.48 -0.79
C LEU A 21 -1.66 -6.47 -1.91
N SER A 22 -2.51 -6.46 -2.93
CA SER A 22 -2.39 -5.57 -4.07
C SER A 22 -3.43 -4.45 -4.05
N PHE A 23 -2.98 -3.21 -4.25
CA PHE A 23 -3.85 -2.03 -4.37
C PHE A 23 -3.91 -1.53 -5.81
N ASP A 24 -5.11 -1.23 -6.32
CA ASP A 24 -5.28 -0.61 -7.63
C ASP A 24 -5.09 0.90 -7.56
N CYS A 25 -3.94 1.37 -8.04
CA CYS A 25 -3.60 2.78 -7.99
C CYS A 25 -4.34 3.63 -9.02
N ALA A 26 -5.02 3.03 -10.00
CA ALA A 26 -5.94 3.78 -10.85
C ALA A 26 -7.20 4.22 -10.07
N SER A 27 -7.65 3.38 -9.14
CA SER A 27 -8.83 3.63 -8.30
C SER A 27 -8.53 4.52 -7.09
N ILE A 28 -7.36 4.35 -6.47
CA ILE A 28 -6.95 5.08 -5.26
C ILE A 28 -5.59 5.81 -5.40
N PRO A 29 -5.39 6.67 -6.41
CA PRO A 29 -4.08 7.23 -6.76
C PRO A 29 -3.43 8.05 -5.64
N GLU A 30 -4.20 8.76 -4.83
CA GLU A 30 -3.67 9.59 -3.74
C GLU A 30 -3.22 8.72 -2.57
N VAL A 31 -3.97 7.66 -2.26
CA VAL A 31 -3.59 6.68 -1.24
C VAL A 31 -2.36 5.88 -1.68
N CYS A 32 -2.32 5.39 -2.92
CA CYS A 32 -1.13 4.76 -3.48
C CYS A 32 0.08 5.69 -3.44
N THR A 33 -0.09 6.97 -3.76
CA THR A 33 0.98 7.97 -3.66
C THR A 33 1.55 8.03 -2.23
N ASN A 34 0.71 7.98 -1.20
CA ASN A 34 1.15 7.96 0.19
C ASN A 34 1.88 6.66 0.56
N MET A 35 1.32 5.50 0.20
CA MET A 35 1.94 4.19 0.46
C MET A 35 3.30 4.05 -0.24
N CYS A 36 3.36 4.39 -1.53
CA CYS A 36 4.57 4.31 -2.31
C CYS A 36 5.62 5.31 -1.85
N TRP A 37 5.26 6.53 -1.41
CA TRP A 37 6.21 7.41 -0.73
C TRP A 37 6.80 6.74 0.51
N GLY A 38 5.94 6.17 1.36
CA GLY A 38 6.35 5.49 2.58
C GLY A 38 7.36 4.38 2.32
N VAL A 39 7.08 3.51 1.35
CA VAL A 39 7.94 2.38 0.99
C VAL A 39 9.21 2.82 0.24
N HIS A 40 9.05 3.65 -0.80
CA HIS A 40 10.10 3.98 -1.77
C HIS A 40 11.05 5.09 -1.27
N CYS A 41 10.50 6.09 -0.56
CA CYS A 41 11.16 7.38 -0.36
C CYS A 41 11.57 7.69 1.07
N THR A 42 11.29 6.81 2.03
CA THR A 42 11.66 7.03 3.46
C THR A 42 12.98 6.37 3.87
N SER A 43 13.84 6.04 2.90
CA SER A 43 15.15 5.40 3.14
C SER A 43 15.06 4.14 4.02
N GLY A 44 14.04 3.30 3.78
CA GLY A 44 13.83 2.07 4.52
C GLY A 44 13.23 2.24 5.92
N THR A 45 12.80 3.44 6.31
CA THR A 45 12.06 3.66 7.56
C THR A 45 10.79 2.80 7.58
N PHE A 46 10.07 2.77 6.45
CA PHE A 46 8.93 1.88 6.26
C PHE A 46 9.20 0.88 5.14
N SER A 47 8.78 -0.36 5.37
CA SER A 47 8.98 -1.48 4.45
C SER A 47 7.75 -1.72 3.58
N GLY A 48 7.96 -2.31 2.40
CA GLY A 48 6.89 -2.89 1.58
C GLY A 48 6.32 -4.19 2.15
N THR A 49 6.92 -4.73 3.21
CA THR A 49 6.40 -5.86 3.99
C THR A 49 5.92 -5.36 5.34
N LEU A 50 4.66 -5.62 5.67
CA LEU A 50 4.03 -5.20 6.92
C LEU A 50 3.56 -6.39 7.76
N THR A 51 3.40 -6.17 9.06
CA THR A 51 2.97 -7.21 10.00
C THR A 51 1.51 -6.99 10.37
N ALA A 52 0.65 -7.94 9.95
CA ALA A 52 -0.78 -7.85 10.15
C ALA A 52 -1.14 -7.78 11.65
N ASP A 53 -2.08 -6.91 11.99
CA ASP A 53 -2.67 -6.81 13.32
C ASP A 53 -4.19 -6.59 13.23
N PRO A 54 -4.93 -7.50 12.57
CA PRO A 54 -6.36 -7.35 12.32
C PRO A 54 -7.15 -7.25 13.63
N GLY A 55 -6.71 -7.97 14.66
CA GLY A 55 -7.32 -8.05 15.99
C GLY A 55 -7.02 -6.89 16.94
N ALA A 56 -6.20 -5.90 16.55
CA ALA A 56 -5.97 -4.72 17.37
C ALA A 56 -7.30 -4.03 17.74
N SER A 57 -7.45 -3.70 19.02
CA SER A 57 -8.63 -3.02 19.53
C SER A 57 -8.81 -1.64 18.88
N SER A 58 -10.03 -1.11 18.96
CA SER A 58 -10.31 0.26 18.53
C SER A 58 -9.43 1.29 19.27
N SER A 59 -9.11 1.05 20.55
CA SER A 59 -8.21 1.91 21.33
C SER A 59 -6.77 1.90 20.82
N VAL A 60 -6.23 0.72 20.46
CA VAL A 60 -4.89 0.59 19.87
C VAL A 60 -4.84 1.27 18.51
N LYS A 61 -5.80 0.99 17.62
CA LYS A 61 -5.88 1.63 16.30
C LYS A 61 -6.01 3.16 16.43
N ALA A 62 -6.79 3.65 17.40
CA ALA A 62 -6.90 5.08 17.68
C ALA A 62 -5.60 5.68 18.22
N ALA A 63 -4.85 4.97 19.07
CA ALA A 63 -3.54 5.43 19.54
C ALA A 63 -2.53 5.55 18.38
N ARG A 64 -2.48 4.55 17.49
CA ARG A 64 -1.67 4.58 16.26
C ARG A 64 -2.00 5.77 15.37
N ARG A 65 -3.29 6.06 15.17
CA ARG A 65 -3.75 7.26 14.42
C ARG A 65 -3.37 8.57 15.09
N ARG A 66 -3.41 8.65 16.43
CA ARG A 66 -2.91 9.82 17.16
C ARG A 66 -1.40 9.98 16.99
N ALA A 67 -0.65 8.88 17.01
CA ALA A 67 0.80 8.90 16.80
C ALA A 67 1.17 9.36 15.38
N ALA A 68 0.36 8.99 14.37
CA ALA A 68 0.49 9.46 12.99
C ALA A 68 0.13 10.95 12.82
N GLY A 69 -0.70 11.50 13.70
CA GLY A 69 -1.24 12.86 13.60
C GLY A 69 -2.60 12.96 12.90
N CYS A 70 -3.24 11.83 12.60
CA CYS A 70 -4.60 11.78 12.05
C CYS A 70 -5.68 11.96 13.13
N LEU A 71 -5.34 11.86 14.42
CA LEU A 71 -6.25 12.14 15.54
C LEU A 71 -5.59 13.03 16.61
N PRO A 72 -6.39 13.81 17.37
CA PRO A 72 -7.83 14.05 17.19
C PRO A 72 -8.10 14.98 15.99
N SER A 73 -9.37 15.13 15.62
CA SER A 73 -9.79 16.18 14.68
C SER A 73 -10.08 17.49 15.45
N PRO A 74 -9.78 18.68 14.87
CA PRO A 74 -9.20 18.89 13.55
C PRO A 74 -7.73 18.47 13.48
N ASN A 75 -7.33 17.90 12.34
CA ASN A 75 -5.96 17.49 12.03
C ASN A 75 -5.47 18.22 10.77
N GLN A 76 -4.27 17.86 10.27
CA GLN A 76 -3.69 18.44 9.04
C GLN A 76 -4.66 18.44 7.84
N CYS A 77 -5.50 17.40 7.72
CA CYS A 77 -6.47 17.23 6.63
C CYS A 77 -7.81 17.92 6.87
N SER A 78 -8.02 18.47 8.07
CA SER A 78 -9.13 19.40 8.33
C SER A 78 -8.87 20.79 7.75
N ASN A 79 -7.62 21.09 7.37
CA ASN A 79 -7.27 22.30 6.63
C ASN A 79 -7.37 22.03 5.12
N THR A 80 -8.26 22.75 4.43
CA THR A 80 -8.53 22.55 3.00
C THR A 80 -7.31 22.77 2.11
N ALA A 81 -6.30 23.53 2.55
CA ALA A 81 -5.11 23.80 1.75
C ALA A 81 -4.13 22.61 1.58
N ALA A 82 -4.30 21.52 2.34
CA ALA A 82 -3.32 20.42 2.41
C ALA A 82 -3.58 19.25 1.44
N GLY A 83 -4.72 19.21 0.74
CA GLY A 83 -5.09 18.08 -0.12
C GLY A 83 -5.20 18.39 -1.61
N PRO A 84 -5.30 17.35 -2.47
CA PRO A 84 -5.43 17.49 -3.92
C PRO A 84 -6.69 18.23 -4.36
N ASN A 85 -7.74 18.24 -3.52
CA ASN A 85 -9.05 18.80 -3.86
C ASN A 85 -9.38 20.14 -3.16
N GLN A 86 -8.38 20.83 -2.58
CA GLN A 86 -8.53 22.14 -1.91
C GLN A 86 -9.92 22.42 -1.30
N GLY A 87 -10.45 21.51 -0.47
CA GLY A 87 -11.89 21.50 -0.16
C GLY A 87 -12.36 20.25 0.59
N GLN A 88 -13.62 20.30 1.04
CA GLN A 88 -14.31 19.33 1.90
C GLN A 88 -14.25 17.89 1.35
N GLY A 89 -14.29 16.88 2.24
CA GLY A 89 -14.29 15.46 1.86
C GLY A 89 -12.90 14.83 1.75
N LEU A 90 -11.94 15.33 2.54
CA LEU A 90 -10.62 14.73 2.70
C LEU A 90 -10.53 13.97 4.02
N ASN A 91 -9.90 12.81 3.97
CA ASN A 91 -9.51 12.03 5.13
C ASN A 91 -7.98 12.02 5.27
N CYS A 92 -7.52 11.82 6.50
CA CYS A 92 -6.13 11.54 6.78
C CYS A 92 -5.87 10.06 6.48
N ASP A 93 -5.05 9.79 5.47
CA ASP A 93 -4.49 8.46 5.19
C ASP A 93 -3.13 8.33 5.87
N GLU A 94 -2.86 7.18 6.46
CA GLU A 94 -1.65 6.91 7.23
C GLU A 94 -0.91 5.69 6.69
N PHE A 95 0.41 5.82 6.52
CA PHE A 95 1.28 4.70 6.19
C PHE A 95 2.48 4.64 7.16
N PRO A 96 2.79 3.48 7.75
CA PRO A 96 2.05 2.20 7.71
C PRO A 96 0.65 2.27 8.34
N PHE A 97 -0.20 1.30 8.01
CA PHE A 97 -1.62 1.31 8.38
C PHE A 97 -1.82 1.12 9.90
N ALA A 98 -2.86 1.74 10.47
CA ALA A 98 -3.21 1.54 11.88
C ALA A 98 -3.53 0.07 12.24
N SER A 99 -3.82 -0.77 11.25
CA SER A 99 -4.05 -2.22 11.40
C SER A 99 -2.79 -3.07 11.26
N THR A 100 -1.59 -2.47 11.24
CA THR A 100 -0.32 -3.20 11.27
C THR A 100 0.52 -2.82 12.49
N ARG A 101 1.50 -3.66 12.85
CA ARG A 101 2.35 -3.42 14.04
C ARG A 101 3.37 -2.32 13.83
N GLU A 102 3.78 -2.05 12.60
CA GLU A 102 4.72 -0.98 12.27
C GLU A 102 4.18 0.38 12.72
N ALA A 103 2.85 0.53 12.78
CA ALA A 103 2.22 1.74 13.27
C ALA A 103 2.40 2.00 14.79
N ASP A 104 2.87 1.02 15.57
CA ASP A 104 3.23 1.23 16.99
C ASP A 104 4.47 2.12 17.16
N GLN A 105 5.32 2.21 16.13
CA GLN A 105 6.55 3.02 16.16
C GLN A 105 6.26 4.53 16.12
N GLY A 106 5.10 4.93 15.59
CA GLY A 106 4.79 6.31 15.31
C GLY A 106 5.57 6.88 14.11
N GLY A 107 5.36 8.15 13.79
CA GLY A 107 6.09 8.83 12.71
C GLY A 107 5.66 8.43 11.30
N GLN A 108 4.50 7.79 11.18
CA GLN A 108 3.85 7.47 9.90
C GLN A 108 3.82 8.69 8.98
N ASN A 109 3.98 8.46 7.69
CA ASN A 109 3.66 9.48 6.72
C ASN A 109 2.15 9.57 6.54
N ILE A 110 1.66 10.80 6.52
CA ILE A 110 0.25 11.10 6.30
C ILE A 110 0.07 11.86 4.99
N ARG A 111 -1.05 11.60 4.32
CA ARG A 111 -1.52 12.37 3.18
C ARG A 111 -3.01 12.64 3.33
N CYS A 112 -3.43 13.83 2.93
CA CYS A 112 -4.84 14.16 2.85
C CYS A 112 -5.41 13.66 1.53
N VAL A 113 -6.23 12.62 1.59
CA VAL A 113 -6.76 11.90 0.41
C VAL A 113 -8.29 12.04 0.35
N PRO A 114 -8.92 11.88 -0.82
CA PRO A 114 -10.38 11.84 -0.91
C PRO A 114 -10.97 10.74 0.00
N THR A 115 -12.05 11.05 0.73
CA THR A 115 -12.72 10.09 1.63
C THR A 115 -13.05 8.77 0.93
N THR A 116 -13.51 8.82 -0.33
CA THR A 116 -13.83 7.62 -1.12
C THR A 116 -12.62 6.71 -1.32
N GLN A 117 -11.44 7.26 -1.63
CA GLN A 117 -10.22 6.49 -1.78
C GLN A 117 -9.77 5.87 -0.46
N ASN A 118 -9.89 6.63 0.64
CA ASN A 118 -9.54 6.12 1.98
C ASN A 118 -10.44 4.96 2.41
N SER A 119 -11.75 5.08 2.15
CA SER A 119 -12.71 4.01 2.42
C SER A 119 -12.41 2.76 1.57
N GLN A 120 -12.03 2.95 0.30
CA GLN A 120 -11.64 1.84 -0.59
C GLN A 120 -10.38 1.13 -0.09
N GLN A 121 -9.34 1.84 0.34
CA GLN A 121 -8.16 1.23 0.95
C GLN A 121 -8.54 0.41 2.20
N GLY A 122 -9.36 0.97 3.10
CA GLY A 122 -9.85 0.26 4.28
C GLY A 122 -10.64 -1.01 3.93
N GLY A 123 -11.52 -0.94 2.94
CA GLY A 123 -12.27 -2.08 2.40
C GLY A 123 -11.35 -3.17 1.85
N THR A 124 -10.37 -2.80 1.03
CA THR A 124 -9.36 -3.72 0.47
C THR A 124 -8.55 -4.43 1.56
N ILE A 125 -8.09 -3.70 2.59
CA ILE A 125 -7.33 -4.28 3.72
C ILE A 125 -8.22 -5.24 4.52
N ASN A 126 -9.45 -4.85 4.84
CA ASN A 126 -10.38 -5.70 5.59
C ASN A 126 -10.76 -6.95 4.80
N GLY A 127 -11.03 -6.81 3.49
CA GLY A 127 -11.28 -7.92 2.59
C GLY A 127 -10.11 -8.89 2.58
N PHE A 128 -8.88 -8.39 2.47
CA PHE A 128 -7.66 -9.20 2.52
C PHE A 128 -7.56 -10.00 3.82
N TYR A 129 -7.76 -9.36 4.98
CA TYR A 129 -7.72 -10.04 6.27
C TYR A 129 -8.79 -11.13 6.40
N ARG A 130 -10.01 -10.86 5.93
CA ARG A 130 -11.12 -11.84 5.97
C ARG A 130 -10.89 -13.01 5.02
N SER A 131 -10.47 -12.74 3.79
CA SER A 131 -10.32 -13.77 2.75
C SER A 131 -9.10 -14.66 2.95
N THR A 132 -8.01 -14.12 3.48
CA THR A 132 -6.79 -14.90 3.75
C THR A 132 -6.81 -15.58 5.12
N GLY A 133 -7.61 -15.09 6.07
CA GLY A 133 -7.57 -15.52 7.46
C GLY A 133 -6.21 -15.23 8.14
N ILE A 134 -5.48 -14.23 7.64
CA ILE A 134 -4.13 -13.91 8.12
C ILE A 134 -4.13 -13.64 9.64
N ALA A 135 -3.26 -14.32 10.37
CA ALA A 135 -3.14 -14.19 11.81
C ALA A 135 -2.40 -12.90 12.19
N ALA A 136 -2.71 -12.37 13.38
CA ALA A 136 -1.95 -11.27 13.94
C ALA A 136 -0.48 -11.67 14.15
N GLY A 137 0.45 -10.83 13.68
CA GLY A 137 1.88 -11.12 13.68
C GLY A 137 2.40 -11.78 12.41
N THR A 138 1.55 -12.13 11.46
CA THR A 138 1.98 -12.65 10.16
C THR A 138 2.36 -11.50 9.22
N ALA A 139 3.48 -11.64 8.53
CA ALA A 139 3.94 -10.68 7.53
C ALA A 139 3.17 -10.82 6.22
N PHE A 140 2.92 -9.72 5.53
CA PHE A 140 2.38 -9.67 4.18
C PHE A 140 3.10 -8.61 3.35
N ASP A 141 3.27 -8.86 2.06
CA ASP A 141 3.90 -7.91 1.14
C ASP A 141 2.84 -7.01 0.48
N LEU A 142 3.24 -5.80 0.13
CA LEU A 142 2.43 -4.86 -0.64
C LEU A 142 2.81 -4.91 -2.12
N ALA A 143 1.81 -4.75 -2.97
CA ALA A 143 1.98 -4.55 -4.40
C ALA A 143 1.01 -3.47 -4.91
N PHE A 144 1.38 -2.81 -6.00
CA PHE A 144 0.67 -1.65 -6.53
C PHE A 144 0.36 -1.87 -8.00
N LEU A 145 -0.90 -2.14 -8.31
CA LEU A 145 -1.42 -2.31 -9.67
C LEU A 145 -1.57 -0.94 -10.33
N THR A 146 -1.37 -0.90 -11.64
CA THR A 146 -1.37 0.34 -12.44
C THR A 146 -0.44 1.40 -11.82
N PRO A 147 0.84 1.07 -11.54
CA PRO A 147 1.68 1.88 -10.65
C PRO A 147 2.00 3.27 -11.20
N THR A 148 1.84 3.49 -12.51
CA THR A 148 2.02 4.80 -13.16
C THR A 148 0.87 5.78 -12.89
N ALA A 149 -0.26 5.34 -12.34
CA ALA A 149 -1.38 6.20 -11.94
C ALA A 149 -1.12 6.96 -10.63
N ALA A 150 -0.10 6.58 -9.87
CA ALA A 150 0.29 7.21 -8.62
C ALA A 150 1.76 7.64 -8.65
N ARG A 151 2.13 8.61 -7.80
CA ARG A 151 3.52 9.02 -7.67
C ARG A 151 4.30 8.01 -6.83
N TYR A 152 5.61 7.94 -7.06
CA TYR A 152 6.57 7.16 -6.27
C TYR A 152 6.44 5.63 -6.35
N CYS A 153 5.42 5.10 -7.03
CA CYS A 153 5.22 3.65 -7.18
C CYS A 153 6.11 3.01 -8.25
N VAL A 154 6.94 3.79 -8.94
CA VAL A 154 7.91 3.34 -9.94
C VAL A 154 9.22 4.11 -9.76
N ASN A 155 10.34 3.55 -10.25
CA ASN A 155 11.66 4.20 -10.17
C ASN A 155 11.84 5.36 -11.17
N GLN A 156 10.78 6.13 -11.44
CA GLN A 156 10.79 7.19 -12.46
C GLN A 156 10.61 8.55 -11.81
N ALA A 157 11.45 9.51 -12.23
CA ALA A 157 11.31 10.91 -11.87
C ALA A 157 10.04 11.52 -12.53
N PRO A 158 9.45 12.57 -11.94
CA PRO A 158 8.30 13.24 -12.55
C PRO A 158 8.65 13.84 -13.93
N ALA A 159 7.63 13.95 -14.78
CA ALA A 159 7.73 14.65 -16.06
C ALA A 159 8.18 16.11 -15.82
N GLY A 160 9.22 16.55 -16.53
CA GLY A 160 9.85 17.86 -16.33
C GLY A 160 11.16 17.83 -15.52
N GLY A 161 11.61 16.64 -15.08
CA GLY A 161 12.83 16.47 -14.32
C GLY A 161 12.64 16.67 -12.81
N GLY A 162 13.64 16.28 -12.02
CA GLY A 162 13.59 16.32 -10.55
C GLY A 162 14.04 15.01 -9.93
N ALA A 163 14.05 14.95 -8.59
CA ALA A 163 14.33 13.72 -7.86
C ALA A 163 13.11 12.78 -7.89
N VAL A 164 13.34 11.48 -8.02
CA VAL A 164 12.29 10.43 -7.91
C VAL A 164 11.48 10.62 -6.63
N CYS A 165 12.17 10.91 -5.51
CA CYS A 165 11.59 11.15 -4.20
C CYS A 165 11.62 12.63 -3.77
N GLY A 166 11.17 13.52 -4.65
CA GLY A 166 10.80 14.88 -4.27
C GLY A 166 9.36 14.93 -3.77
N ASN A 167 9.14 15.46 -2.56
CA ASN A 167 7.80 15.59 -1.98
C ASN A 167 6.97 16.54 -2.85
N ASP A 168 5.75 16.15 -3.19
CA ASP A 168 4.81 16.97 -3.97
C ASP A 168 4.15 18.09 -3.15
N GLY A 169 4.60 18.31 -1.92
CA GLY A 169 4.07 19.30 -0.99
C GLY A 169 2.86 18.80 -0.19
N LYS A 170 2.50 17.52 -0.32
CA LYS A 170 1.27 16.96 0.28
C LYS A 170 1.51 15.73 1.15
N ILE A 171 2.76 15.31 1.33
CA ILE A 171 3.13 14.29 2.31
C ILE A 171 3.64 14.95 3.58
N PHE A 172 3.08 14.55 4.73
CA PHE A 172 3.44 15.10 6.03
C PHE A 172 3.89 14.00 6.99
N ASN A 173 4.67 14.37 8.00
CA ASN A 173 4.88 13.58 9.21
C ASN A 173 4.25 14.36 10.36
N LYS A 174 3.14 13.86 10.90
CA LYS A 174 2.21 14.64 11.72
C LYS A 174 1.83 15.93 10.97
N ASN A 175 2.00 17.11 11.56
CA ASN A 175 1.63 18.39 10.94
C ASN A 175 2.82 19.07 10.23
N VAL A 176 3.93 18.38 10.01
CA VAL A 176 5.13 18.93 9.37
C VAL A 176 5.28 18.33 7.99
N LEU A 177 5.53 19.16 6.98
CA LEU A 177 5.78 18.68 5.63
C LEU A 177 7.00 17.74 5.63
N ALA A 178 6.84 16.53 5.11
CA ALA A 178 7.94 15.59 5.02
C ALA A 178 9.03 16.19 4.10
N PRO A 179 10.32 16.12 4.44
CA PRO A 179 11.33 16.65 3.56
C PRO A 179 11.56 15.67 2.39
N ASP A 180 12.18 16.16 1.31
CA ASP A 180 12.62 15.29 0.21
C ASP A 180 13.57 14.19 0.72
N ALA A 181 13.58 13.01 0.08
CA ALA A 181 14.42 11.89 0.52
C ALA A 181 15.92 12.26 0.60
N ALA A 182 16.38 13.21 -0.23
CA ALA A 182 17.76 13.72 -0.21
C ALA A 182 18.15 14.49 1.06
N ALA A 183 17.19 14.87 1.91
CA ALA A 183 17.41 15.57 3.17
C ALA A 183 17.50 14.62 4.39
N TRP A 184 17.01 13.38 4.28
CA TRP A 184 17.11 12.37 5.35
C TRP A 184 18.48 11.71 5.45
N THR A 185 19.37 11.93 4.48
CA THR A 185 20.68 11.27 4.42
C THR A 185 21.86 12.27 4.46
N PRO A 186 22.92 11.98 5.25
CA PRO A 186 24.20 12.66 5.13
C PRO A 186 24.70 12.59 3.69
N ARG A 187 25.34 13.67 3.20
CA ARG A 187 25.79 13.84 1.81
C ARG A 187 26.59 12.65 1.24
N SER A 188 27.26 11.88 2.10
CA SER A 188 28.09 10.72 1.75
C SER A 188 27.33 9.42 1.49
N LYS A 189 26.03 9.32 1.78
CA LYS A 189 25.22 8.07 1.65
C LYS A 189 24.00 8.18 0.72
N ARG A 190 23.90 9.25 -0.08
CA ARG A 190 22.70 9.55 -0.89
C ARG A 190 22.30 8.48 -1.92
N VAL A 191 23.20 7.55 -2.27
CA VAL A 191 22.92 6.48 -3.24
C VAL A 191 22.19 5.28 -2.60
N GLU A 192 22.19 5.16 -1.25
CA GLU A 192 21.47 4.12 -0.49
C GLU A 192 20.07 4.55 0.00
N ALA A 193 19.58 5.72 -0.43
CA ALA A 193 18.46 6.41 0.23
C ALA A 193 17.05 6.06 -0.26
N ILE A 194 16.90 5.27 -1.32
CA ILE A 194 15.60 4.91 -1.91
C ILE A 194 15.45 3.39 -2.03
N THR A 195 14.28 2.87 -1.70
CA THR A 195 13.98 1.43 -1.78
C THR A 195 13.52 1.09 -3.20
N PRO A 196 14.21 0.29 -4.02
CA PRO A 196 13.81 0.09 -5.41
C PRO A 196 12.40 -0.51 -5.55
N MET A 197 11.64 -0.03 -6.54
CA MET A 197 10.34 -0.60 -6.94
C MET A 197 10.54 -1.49 -8.17
N TYR A 198 10.37 -2.80 -8.01
CA TYR A 198 10.41 -3.76 -9.10
C TYR A 198 9.10 -3.76 -9.87
N LEU A 199 9.18 -3.86 -11.20
CA LEU A 199 8.01 -3.93 -12.08
C LEU A 199 7.76 -5.37 -12.54
N TYR A 200 6.49 -5.72 -12.67
CA TYR A 200 6.05 -7.02 -13.15
C TYR A 200 4.83 -6.87 -14.05
N GLU A 201 4.61 -7.88 -14.87
CA GLU A 201 3.37 -8.11 -15.61
C GLU A 201 2.65 -9.30 -14.98
N THR A 202 1.33 -9.22 -14.83
CA THR A 202 0.50 -10.32 -14.31
C THR A 202 -0.01 -11.22 -15.44
N GLU A 203 -0.56 -12.40 -15.11
CA GLU A 203 -1.19 -13.30 -16.09
C GLU A 203 -2.38 -12.65 -16.81
N ARG A 204 -3.00 -11.63 -16.20
CA ARG A 204 -4.07 -10.82 -16.80
C ARG A 204 -3.56 -9.62 -17.60
N GLY A 205 -2.23 -9.46 -17.73
CA GLY A 205 -1.62 -8.37 -18.49
C GLY A 205 -1.60 -7.02 -17.76
N GLU A 206 -1.83 -7.01 -16.45
CA GLU A 206 -1.72 -5.78 -15.64
C GLU A 206 -0.26 -5.52 -15.27
N GLN A 207 0.13 -4.26 -15.19
CA GLN A 207 1.41 -3.88 -14.59
C GLN A 207 1.25 -3.76 -13.07
N VAL A 208 2.21 -4.33 -12.35
CA VAL A 208 2.28 -4.23 -10.89
C VAL A 208 3.69 -3.82 -10.47
N SER A 209 3.79 -2.99 -9.44
CA SER A 209 5.06 -2.69 -8.79
C SER A 209 5.10 -3.18 -7.35
N SER A 210 6.30 -3.49 -6.85
CA SER A 210 6.53 -3.89 -5.46
C SER A 210 7.95 -3.56 -5.03
N ALA A 211 8.16 -3.24 -3.76
CA ALA A 211 9.50 -3.16 -3.18
C ALA A 211 10.08 -4.54 -2.83
N SER A 212 9.23 -5.55 -2.71
CA SER A 212 9.65 -6.94 -2.51
C SER A 212 9.92 -7.60 -3.87
N LEU A 213 10.96 -8.44 -3.92
CA LEU A 213 11.23 -9.26 -5.09
C LEU A 213 10.23 -10.42 -5.17
N PHE A 214 9.43 -10.45 -6.21
CA PHE A 214 8.52 -11.55 -6.53
C PHE A 214 9.08 -12.51 -7.58
N GLU A 215 8.80 -13.79 -7.37
CA GLU A 215 9.03 -14.86 -8.34
C GLU A 215 7.83 -14.98 -9.29
N VAL A 216 8.05 -15.60 -10.46
CA VAL A 216 6.96 -15.96 -11.38
C VAL A 216 6.00 -16.95 -10.68
N GLY A 217 4.69 -16.79 -10.91
CA GLY A 217 3.63 -17.57 -10.29
C GLY A 217 3.17 -17.06 -8.92
N ARG A 218 3.86 -16.06 -8.36
CA ARG A 218 3.52 -15.40 -7.09
C ARG A 218 2.08 -14.88 -7.12
N GLU A 219 1.27 -15.32 -6.16
CA GLU A 219 -0.13 -14.90 -6.03
C GLU A 219 -0.24 -13.47 -5.52
N LEU A 220 -1.12 -12.71 -6.16
CA LEU A 220 -1.46 -11.32 -5.86
C LEU A 220 -2.95 -11.26 -5.49
N TRP A 221 -3.26 -10.84 -4.27
CA TRP A 221 -4.63 -10.71 -3.80
C TRP A 221 -5.10 -9.29 -4.07
N LYS A 222 -6.04 -9.12 -5.00
CA LYS A 222 -6.65 -7.82 -5.33
C LYS A 222 -8.14 -7.83 -5.05
N PHE A 223 -8.66 -6.68 -4.66
CA PHE A 223 -10.07 -6.47 -4.36
C PHE A 223 -10.60 -5.39 -5.30
N VAL A 224 -11.53 -5.77 -6.15
CA VAL A 224 -12.12 -4.89 -7.18
C VAL A 224 -13.60 -4.69 -6.91
N PRO A 225 -14.22 -3.55 -7.22
CA PRO A 225 -15.67 -3.40 -7.15
C PRO A 225 -16.37 -4.50 -7.95
N ARG A 226 -17.40 -5.14 -7.39
CA ARG A 226 -18.14 -6.24 -8.05
C ARG A 226 -18.75 -5.84 -9.41
N ASN A 227 -18.98 -4.55 -9.64
CA ASN A 227 -19.47 -4.06 -10.94
C ASN A 227 -18.37 -4.02 -12.02
N ASP A 228 -17.08 -4.05 -11.64
CA ASP A 228 -15.97 -4.00 -12.59
C ASP A 228 -15.62 -5.39 -13.15
N THR A 229 -15.99 -6.49 -12.46
CA THR A 229 -15.77 -7.87 -12.91
C THR A 229 -16.81 -8.35 -13.93
N LEU A 230 -17.98 -7.72 -14.02
CA LEU A 230 -19.07 -8.10 -14.93
C LEU A 230 -18.96 -7.50 -16.34
N GLY A 231 -17.91 -6.74 -16.64
CA GLY A 231 -17.79 -5.99 -17.88
C GLY A 231 -18.73 -4.78 -17.88
N LYS A 232 -18.30 -3.71 -18.56
CA LYS A 232 -18.93 -2.39 -18.64
C LYS A 232 -20.42 -2.45 -19.06
N ILE A 233 -21.32 -2.77 -18.13
CA ILE A 233 -22.74 -2.44 -18.25
C ILE A 233 -22.91 -1.12 -17.54
N SER A 234 -23.00 -0.05 -18.34
CA SER A 234 -23.21 1.31 -17.86
C SER A 234 -24.46 1.39 -16.99
N PHE A 235 -24.28 1.59 -15.69
CA PHE A 235 -25.32 2.15 -14.84
C PHE A 235 -24.91 3.54 -14.40
N ALA A 236 -25.34 4.51 -15.20
CA ALA A 236 -25.48 5.88 -14.76
C ALA A 236 -26.55 5.95 -13.65
N ALA A 237 -26.32 6.85 -12.71
CA ALA A 237 -27.19 7.26 -11.60
C ALA A 237 -27.21 6.36 -10.36
N ARG A 238 -26.43 6.76 -9.36
CA ARG A 238 -26.98 7.17 -8.05
C ARG A 238 -25.92 7.91 -7.23
N SER A 239 -26.01 9.24 -7.25
CA SER A 239 -25.51 10.09 -6.17
C SER A 239 -26.64 10.34 -5.19
N ALA A 240 -26.21 10.60 -3.96
CA ALA A 240 -26.95 11.10 -2.81
C ALA A 240 -27.57 10.02 -1.93
N ASP A 241 -27.16 10.09 -0.65
CA ASP A 241 -27.82 9.55 0.53
C ASP A 241 -27.53 8.08 0.86
N MET A 242 -26.39 7.80 1.50
CA MET A 242 -26.28 6.81 2.58
C MET A 242 -25.12 7.18 3.52
N GLY A 243 -25.47 7.59 4.74
CA GLY A 243 -24.58 7.54 5.90
C GLY A 243 -24.65 6.14 6.50
N GLY A 244 -23.53 5.45 6.54
CA GLY A 244 -23.39 4.11 7.09
C GLY A 244 -22.07 3.52 6.64
N ASP A 245 -21.48 2.63 7.42
CA ASP A 245 -20.30 1.85 7.03
C ASP A 245 -20.64 0.97 5.81
N ASP A 246 -20.69 1.57 4.61
CA ASP A 246 -20.88 0.85 3.36
C ASP A 246 -19.63 -0.02 3.15
N ASP A 247 -19.76 -1.29 3.53
CA ASP A 247 -18.96 -2.39 3.00
C ASP A 247 -19.00 -2.24 1.47
N LEU A 248 -17.97 -1.61 0.90
CA LEU A 248 -17.78 -1.56 -0.54
C LEU A 248 -17.90 -3.01 -1.03
N ASP A 249 -18.82 -3.27 -1.95
CA ASP A 249 -19.03 -4.62 -2.50
C ASP A 249 -17.84 -4.98 -3.39
N LEU A 250 -16.77 -5.41 -2.72
CA LEU A 250 -15.50 -5.78 -3.31
C LEU A 250 -15.47 -7.29 -3.55
N GLU A 251 -15.07 -7.67 -4.75
CA GLU A 251 -14.80 -9.04 -5.13
C GLU A 251 -13.29 -9.32 -5.04
N LEU A 252 -12.95 -10.44 -4.41
CA LEU A 252 -11.59 -10.96 -4.42
C LEU A 252 -11.27 -11.53 -5.81
N VAL A 253 -10.19 -11.03 -6.40
CA VAL A 253 -9.55 -11.65 -7.55
C VAL A 253 -8.13 -12.03 -7.15
N VAL A 254 -7.76 -13.28 -7.41
CA VAL A 254 -6.36 -13.73 -7.30
C VAL A 254 -5.76 -13.68 -8.70
N ASP A 255 -4.65 -12.97 -8.83
CA ASP A 255 -3.83 -12.93 -10.03
C ASP A 255 -2.43 -13.50 -9.72
N ARG A 256 -1.59 -13.66 -10.73
CA ARG A 256 -0.23 -14.16 -10.56
C ARG A 256 0.77 -13.33 -11.34
N VAL A 257 1.97 -13.21 -10.79
CA VAL A 257 3.11 -12.65 -11.52
C VAL A 257 3.45 -13.54 -12.71
N LEU A 258 3.35 -13.00 -13.92
CA LEU A 258 3.73 -13.70 -15.16
C LEU A 258 5.23 -13.55 -15.43
N LYS A 259 5.75 -12.32 -15.34
CA LYS A 259 7.16 -12.02 -15.56
C LYS A 259 7.56 -10.72 -14.88
N ARG A 260 8.85 -10.57 -14.60
CA ARG A 260 9.45 -9.30 -14.20
C ARG A 260 9.71 -8.44 -15.44
N LEU A 261 9.43 -7.15 -15.33
CA LEU A 261 9.78 -6.12 -16.30
C LEU A 261 11.09 -5.48 -15.80
N GLU A 262 12.08 -5.38 -16.70
CA GLU A 262 13.46 -5.01 -16.38
C GLU A 262 13.60 -3.69 -15.61
#